data_AF-A0A497SXD3-F1
#
_entry.id   AF-A0A497SXD3-F1
#
_cell.length_a   1.000
_cell.length_b   1.000
_cell.length_c   1.000
_cell.angle_alpha   90.00
_cell.angle_beta   90.00
_cell.angle_gamma   90.00
#
_symmetry.space_group_name_H-M   'P 1'
#
loop_
_entity.id
_entity.type
_entity.pdbx_description
1 polymer ?
#
loop_
_entity_poly.entity_id
_entity_poly.type
_entity_poly.pdbx_seq_one_letter_code
_entity_poly.pdbx_strand_id
1 'polypeptide(L)' 'MEEILILGIILIFVGMLLVMVGILSESRSVEGGGVVMIGPIPIIFGSNKNMALL' A
#
# COMPACT_ATOMS: atom_id res chain seq x y z
N MET A 1 -31.50 -14.06 -18.27
CA MET A 1 -30.04 -14.09 -18.55
C MET A 1 -29.43 -12.70 -18.35
N GLU A 2 -30.04 -11.65 -18.88
CA GLU A 2 -29.58 -10.26 -18.70
C GLU A 2 -29.58 -9.79 -17.23
N GLU A 3 -30.58 -10.19 -16.44
CA GLU A 3 -30.65 -9.84 -15.01
C GLU A 3 -29.45 -10.37 -14.19
N ILE A 4 -29.00 -11.60 -14.47
CA ILE A 4 -27.83 -12.21 -13.82
C ILE A 4 -26.56 -11.44 -14.22
N LEU A 5 -26.49 -10.98 -15.46
CA LEU A 5 -25.37 -10.19 -15.96
C LEU A 5 -25.31 -8.80 -15.29
N ILE A 6 -26.47 -8.15 -15.13
CA ILE A 6 -26.59 -6.87 -14.41
C ILE A 6 -26.22 -7.04 -12.93
N LEU A 7 -26.73 -8.09 -12.27
CA LEU A 7 -26.39 -8.40 -10.88
C LEU A 7 -24.89 -8.69 -10.70
N GLY A 8 -24.28 -9.43 -11.63
CA GLY A 8 -22.85 -9.69 -11.63
C GLY A 8 -22.02 -8.42 -11.78
N ILE A 9 -22.41 -7.51 -12.67
CA ILE A 9 -21.74 -6.21 -12.85
C ILE A 9 -21.84 -5.40 -11.54
N ILE A 10 -23.03 -5.28 -10.95
CA ILE A 10 -23.22 -4.57 -9.68
C ILE A 10 -22.33 -5.18 -8.58
N LEU A 11 -22.28 -6.50 -8.49
CA LEU A 11 -21.47 -7.20 -7.49
C LEU A 11 -19.97 -6.91 -7.64
N ILE A 12 -19.47 -6.86 -8.89
CA ILE A 12 -18.07 -6.49 -9.17
C ILE A 12 -17.78 -5.06 -8.69
N PHE A 13 -18.67 -4.11 -8.99
CA PHE A 13 -18.51 -2.72 -8.56
C PHE A 13 -18.51 -2.58 -7.04
N VAL A 14 -19.43 -3.28 -6.35
CA VAL A 14 -19.47 -3.30 -4.87
C VAL A 14 -18.19 -3.89 -4.31
N GLY A 15 -17.71 -5.02 -4.85
CA GLY A 15 -16.46 -5.65 -4.44
C GLY A 15 -15.25 -4.73 -4.62
N MET A 16 -15.17 -4.03 -5.75
CA MET A 16 -14.10 -3.06 -6.02
C MET A 16 -14.11 -1.91 -5.01
N LEU A 17 -15.30 -1.34 -4.72
CA LEU A 17 -15.43 -0.26 -3.73
C LEU A 17 -15.02 -0.73 -2.33
N LEU A 18 -15.41 -1.94 -1.93
CA LEU A 18 -15.01 -2.50 -0.63
C LEU A 18 -13.49 -2.68 -0.53
N VAL A 19 -12.83 -3.16 -1.59
CA VAL A 19 -11.37 -3.28 -1.62
C VAL A 19 -10.70 -1.91 -1.51
N MET A 20 -11.19 -0.91 -2.24
CA MET A 20 -10.66 0.45 -2.15
C MET A 20 -10.81 1.03 -0.75
N VAL A 21 -12.00 0.92 -0.14
CA VAL A 21 -12.23 1.37 1.24
C VAL A 21 -11.30 0.62 2.22
N GLY A 22 -11.08 -0.68 2.02
CA GLY A 22 -10.14 -1.46 2.83
C GLY A 22 -8.70 -0.91 2.76
N ILE A 23 -8.23 -0.58 1.55
CA ILE A 23 -6.90 0.00 1.34
C ILE A 23 -6.79 1.39 1.97
N LEU A 24 -7.80 2.25 1.79
CA LEU A 24 -7.80 3.60 2.36
C LEU A 24 -7.99 3.62 3.89
N SER A 25 -8.72 2.65 4.45
CA SER A 25 -8.91 2.51 5.89
C SER A 25 -7.62 2.10 6.60
N GLU A 26 -6.69 1.48 5.89
CA GLU A 26 -5.38 1.20 6.44
C GLU A 26 -4.52 2.47 6.36
N SER A 27 -4.58 3.29 7.40
CA SER A 27 -3.68 4.44 7.57
C SER A 27 -2.26 3.95 7.89
N ARG A 28 -1.61 3.27 6.96
CA ARG A 28 -0.19 2.94 7.09
C ARG A 28 0.59 4.22 6.83
N SER A 29 1.37 4.63 7.81
CA SER A 29 2.42 5.62 7.58
C SER A 29 3.31 5.09 6.48
N VAL A 30 3.41 5.82 5.37
CA VAL A 30 4.34 5.48 4.30
C VAL A 30 5.74 5.69 4.87
N GLU A 31 6.42 4.60 5.21
CA GLU A 31 7.80 4.64 5.68
C GLU A 31 8.72 4.79 4.47
N GLY A 32 9.17 6.02 4.21
CA GLY A 32 10.16 6.30 3.18
C GLY A 32 11.57 6.35 3.77
N GLY A 33 12.56 5.93 3.00
CA GLY A 33 13.96 6.09 3.33
C GLY A 33 14.89 5.71 2.17
N GLY A 34 16.18 5.94 2.36
CA GLY A 34 17.21 5.68 1.36
C GLY A 34 18.58 5.50 2.02
N VAL A 35 19.49 4.84 1.31
CA VAL A 35 20.86 4.63 1.75
C VAL A 35 21.80 5.32 0.79
N VAL A 36 22.70 6.15 1.32
CA VAL A 36 23.80 6.76 0.58
C VAL A 36 25.09 6.08 1.01
N MET A 37 25.77 5.43 0.06
CA MET A 37 27.09 4.83 0.29
C MET A 37 28.18 5.88 0.05
N ILE A 38 28.84 6.33 1.12
CA ILE A 38 30.01 7.21 1.01
C ILE A 38 31.25 6.39 1.40
N GLY A 39 31.90 5.77 0.42
CA GLY A 39 32.97 4.81 0.68
C GLY A 39 32.46 3.59 1.46
N PRO A 40 33.21 3.04 2.43
CA PRO A 40 32.77 1.88 3.21
C PRO A 40 31.71 2.23 4.28
N ILE A 41 31.31 3.49 4.42
CA ILE A 41 30.40 3.96 5.46
C ILE A 41 29.01 4.19 4.85
N PRO A 42 27.98 3.41 5.26
CA PRO A 42 26.60 3.67 4.84
C PRO A 42 25.98 4.80 5.65
N ILE A 43 25.27 5.72 4.98
CA ILE A 43 24.40 6.71 5.62
C ILE A 43 22.94 6.36 5.30
N ILE A 44 22.19 6.01 6.33
CA ILE A 44 20.78 5.60 6.22
C ILE A 44 19.91 6.80 6.60
N PHE A 45 19.00 7.17 5.72
CA PHE A 45 17.95 8.15 5.97
C PHE A 45 16.62 7.39 5.97
N GLY A 46 15.82 7.55 7.01
CA GLY A 46 14.59 6.80 7.14
C GLY A 46 13.56 7.52 7.98
N SER A 47 12.29 7.33 7.62
CA SER A 47 11.15 7.79 8.39
C SER A 47 10.95 6.97 9.67
N ASN A 48 11.63 5.82 9.78
CA ASN A 48 11.61 4.96 10.95
C ASN A 48 13.05 4.55 11.36
N LYS A 49 13.35 4.58 12.67
CA LYS A 49 14.66 4.17 13.22
C LYS A 49 14.95 2.67 13.02
N ASN A 50 13.91 1.85 12.91
CA ASN A 50 14.03 0.42 12.60
C ASN A 50 14.68 0.17 11.24
N MET A 51 14.68 1.16 10.34
CA MET A 51 15.32 1.05 9.02
C MET A 51 16.85 0.93 9.08
N ALA A 52 17.46 1.30 10.22
CA ALA A 52 18.90 1.16 10.44
C ALA A 52 19.27 -0.08 11.28
N LEU A 53 18.28 -0.87 11.72
CA LEU A 53 18.44 -1.99 12.66
C LEU A 53 18.23 -3.37 12.03
N LEU A 54 17.89 -3.43 10.74
CA LEU A 54 17.78 -4.65 9.93
C LEU A 54 19.02 -4.83 9.06
#